data_AF-A0A530LY41-F1
#
_entry.id   AF-A0A530LY41-F1
#
_cell.length_a   1.000
_cell.length_b   1.000
_cell.length_c   1.000
_cell.angle_alpha   90.00
_cell.angle_beta   90.00
_cell.angle_gamma   90.00
#
_symmetry.space_group_name_H-M   'P 1'
#
loop_
_entity.id
_entity.type
_entity.pdbx_description
1 polymer ?
#
loop_
_entity_poly.entity_id
_entity_poly.type
_entity_poly.pdbx_seq_one_letter_code
_entity_poly.pdbx_strand_id
1 'polypeptide(L)' 'MRGSFSTIAKMFSVGVVTAGLLMSVPAKAADDTIKVGILHSLSGTMAISETTLKDAMLMLIEEQNAKG' A
#
# COMPACT_ATOMS: atom_id res chain seq x y z
N MET A 1 21.07 -32.97 -38.73
CA MET A 1 21.47 -32.39 -37.42
C MET A 1 20.80 -31.07 -37.03
N ARG A 2 19.92 -30.44 -37.85
CA ARG A 2 19.30 -29.13 -37.52
C ARG A 2 18.11 -29.18 -36.55
N GLY A 3 17.48 -30.34 -36.35
CA GLY A 3 16.26 -30.46 -35.54
C GLY A 3 16.46 -30.42 -34.02
N SER A 4 17.56 -30.99 -33.52
CA SER A 4 17.80 -31.12 -32.06
C SER A 4 18.09 -29.77 -31.37
N PHE A 5 18.73 -28.84 -32.09
CA PHE A 5 19.06 -27.51 -31.57
C PHE A 5 17.81 -26.63 -31.35
N SER A 6 16.79 -26.77 -32.20
CA SER A 6 15.52 -26.05 -32.05
C SER A 6 14.72 -26.54 -30.83
N THR A 7 14.80 -27.84 -30.52
CA THR A 7 14.13 -28.42 -29.35
C THR A 7 14.75 -27.93 -28.04
N ILE A 8 16.09 -27.84 -27.97
CA ILE A 8 16.81 -27.31 -26.80
C ILE A 8 16.44 -25.84 -26.55
N ALA A 9 16.38 -25.02 -27.62
CA ALA A 9 15.97 -23.63 -27.51
C ALA A 9 14.52 -23.46 -26.98
N LYS A 10 13.60 -24.33 -27.41
CA LYS A 10 12.20 -24.35 -26.93
C LYS A 10 12.10 -24.79 -25.46
N MET A 11 12.89 -25.78 -25.04
CA MET A 11 12.92 -26.19 -23.63
C MET A 11 13.49 -25.10 -22.73
N PHE A 12 14.50 -24.37 -23.21
CA PHE A 12 15.05 -23.22 -22.49
C PHE A 12 14.03 -22.08 -22.37
N SER A 13 13.30 -21.76 -23.44
CA SER A 13 12.25 -20.74 -23.37
C SER A 13 11.11 -21.12 -22.44
N VAL A 14 10.72 -22.40 -22.40
CA VAL A 14 9.71 -22.89 -21.45
C VAL A 14 10.22 -22.75 -20.01
N GLY A 15 11.48 -23.10 -19.75
CA GLY A 15 12.11 -22.95 -18.44
C GLY A 15 12.19 -21.49 -17.94
N VAL A 16 12.46 -20.55 -18.84
CA VAL A 16 12.48 -19.10 -18.50
C VAL A 16 11.08 -18.59 -18.17
N VAL A 17 10.06 -19.03 -18.91
CA VAL A 17 8.66 -18.62 -18.66
C VAL A 17 8.13 -19.20 -17.35
N THR A 18 8.39 -20.48 -17.06
CA THR A 18 7.97 -21.08 -15.79
C THR A 18 8.72 -20.50 -14.59
N ALA A 19 10.03 -20.23 -14.72
CA ALA A 19 10.79 -19.54 -13.69
C ALA A 19 10.28 -18.10 -13.46
N GLY A 20 9.93 -17.37 -14.52
CA GLY A 20 9.36 -16.03 -14.42
C GLY A 20 8.01 -16.00 -13.72
N LEU A 21 7.16 -17.02 -13.93
CA LEU A 21 5.90 -17.15 -13.19
C LEU A 21 6.12 -17.50 -11.72
N LEU A 22 7.08 -18.36 -11.39
CA LEU A 22 7.37 -18.73 -9.98
C LEU A 22 7.97 -17.57 -9.18
N MET A 23 8.61 -16.61 -9.85
CA MET A 23 9.17 -15.39 -9.23
C MET A 23 8.16 -14.22 -9.18
N SER A 24 6.91 -14.43 -9.61
CA SER A 24 5.87 -13.42 -9.48
C SER A 24 5.46 -13.25 -8.01
N VAL A 25 6.05 -12.26 -7.34
CA VAL A 25 5.63 -11.85 -6.00
C VAL A 25 4.38 -10.99 -6.15
N PRO A 26 3.23 -11.36 -5.55
CA PRO A 26 2.06 -10.49 -5.56
C PRO A 26 2.39 -9.21 -4.80
N ALA A 27 2.09 -8.06 -5.41
CA ALA A 27 2.20 -6.78 -4.73
C ALA A 27 1.27 -6.79 -3.50
N LYS A 28 1.82 -6.60 -2.29
CA LYS A 28 0.98 -6.35 -1.12
C LYS A 28 0.46 -4.92 -1.22
N ALA A 29 -0.86 -4.78 -1.21
CA ALA A 29 -1.47 -3.47 -0.95
C ALA A 29 -0.93 -2.95 0.40
N ALA A 30 -0.61 -1.65 0.44
CA ALA A 30 -0.36 -0.97 1.71
C ALA A 30 -1.64 -1.03 2.57
N ASP A 31 -1.51 -0.96 3.90
CA ASP A 31 -2.68 -0.94 4.78
C ASP A 31 -3.74 0.04 4.27
N ASP A 32 -5.00 -0.42 4.19
CA ASP A 32 -6.13 0.36 3.67
C ASP A 32 -6.46 1.61 4.53
N THR A 33 -5.77 1.77 5.67
CA THR A 33 -5.96 2.89 6.60
C THR A 33 -4.98 4.03 6.31
N ILE A 34 -5.52 5.19 5.95
CA ILE A 34 -4.74 6.43 5.80
C ILE A 34 -4.38 6.96 7.19
N LYS A 35 -3.07 7.11 7.46
CA LYS A 35 -2.57 7.66 8.73
C LYS A 35 -2.59 9.19 8.69
N VAL A 36 -3.42 9.79 9.55
CA VAL A 36 -3.55 11.26 9.67
C VAL A 36 -2.94 11.72 11.00
N GLY A 37 -1.95 12.61 10.94
CA GLY A 37 -1.35 13.23 12.12
C GLY A 37 -1.86 14.66 12.33
N ILE A 38 -2.43 14.94 13.50
CA ILE A 38 -2.90 16.29 13.88
C ILE A 38 -1.85 16.90 14.80
N LEU A 39 -1.06 17.84 14.29
CA LEU A 39 -0.07 18.59 15.09
C LEU A 39 -0.76 19.77 15.78
N HIS A 40 -0.80 19.73 17.11
CA HIS A 40 -1.32 20.83 17.91
C HIS A 40 -0.69 20.91 19.31
N SER A 41 -0.88 22.03 19.99
CA SER A 41 -0.44 22.34 21.34
C SER A 41 -1.46 21.83 22.37
N LEU A 42 -1.42 20.53 22.67
CA LEU A 42 -2.25 19.90 23.72
C LEU A 42 -1.94 20.35 25.16
N SER A 43 -0.95 21.23 25.34
CA SER A 43 -0.45 21.62 26.64
C SER A 43 -0.09 23.11 26.65
N GLY A 44 -0.32 23.79 27.78
CA GLY A 44 -0.10 25.22 27.94
C GLY A 44 -1.37 26.07 27.82
N THR A 45 -1.23 27.39 27.83
CA THR A 45 -2.35 28.36 27.82
C THR A 45 -3.14 28.41 26.51
N MET A 46 -2.61 27.82 25.43
CA MET A 46 -3.27 27.69 24.12
C MET A 46 -4.11 26.41 23.97
N ALA A 47 -3.94 25.44 24.89
CA ALA A 47 -4.62 24.14 24.82
C ALA A 47 -6.16 24.26 24.87
N ILE A 48 -6.70 25.28 25.56
CA ILE A 48 -8.15 25.48 25.70
C ILE A 48 -8.82 25.83 24.36
N SER A 49 -8.15 26.60 23.51
CA SER A 49 -8.68 26.97 22.19
C SER A 49 -8.37 25.95 21.09
N GLU A 50 -7.41 25.05 21.34
CA GLU A 50 -6.98 24.03 20.38
C GLU A 50 -7.68 22.67 20.58
N THR A 51 -8.22 22.37 21.76
CA THR A 51 -8.99 21.15 22.02
C THR A 51 -10.29 21.11 21.21
N THR A 52 -11.00 22.23 21.10
CA THR A 52 -12.23 22.32 20.28
C THR A 52 -11.96 22.06 18.80
N LEU A 53 -10.82 22.55 18.29
CA LEU A 53 -10.38 22.31 16.92
C LEU A 53 -9.98 20.85 16.70
N LYS A 54 -9.28 20.23 17.65
CA LYS A 54 -8.94 18.80 17.62
C LYS A 54 -10.20 17.93 17.60
N ASP A 55 -11.18 18.23 18.45
CA ASP A 55 -12.43 17.46 18.50
C ASP A 55 -13.26 17.61 17.21
N ALA A 56 -13.33 18.83 16.65
CA ALA A 56 -13.95 19.03 15.34
C ALA A 56 -13.25 18.24 14.24
N MET A 57 -11.91 18.20 14.24
CA MET A 57 -11.16 17.45 13.24
C MET A 57 -11.35 15.94 13.36
N LEU A 58 -11.40 15.40 14.58
CA LEU A 58 -11.72 13.99 14.81
C LEU A 58 -13.14 13.64 14.34
N MET A 59 -14.13 14.49 14.64
CA MET A 59 -15.51 14.32 14.16
C MET A 59 -15.57 14.28 12.62
N LEU A 60 -14.85 15.18 11.94
CA LEU A 60 -14.82 15.19 10.47
C LEU A 60 -14.14 13.94 9.88
N ILE A 61 -13.10 13.43 10.53
CA ILE A 61 -12.44 12.18 10.13
C ILE A 61 -13.41 11.01 10.32
N GLU A 62 -14.15 10.96 11.42
CA GLU A 62 -15.17 9.93 11.68
C GLU A 62 -16.27 9.96 10.62
N GLU A 63 -16.80 11.14 10.29
CA GLU A 63 -17.78 11.30 9.22
C GLU A 63 -17.26 10.82 7.87
N GLN A 64 -16.00 11.13 7.55
CA GLN A 64 -15.40 10.70 6.30
C GLN A 64 -15.21 9.17 6.27
N ASN A 65 -14.70 8.59 7.35
CA ASN A 65 -14.56 7.14 7.48
C ASN A 65 -15.91 6.41 7.39
N ALA A 66 -16.99 7.02 7.87
CA ALA A 66 -18.35 6.48 7.76
C ALA A 66 -18.92 6.56 6.33
N LYS A 67 -18.46 7.51 5.51
CA LYS A 67 -18.86 7.69 4.10
C LYS A 67 -18.05 6.82 3.14
N GLY A 68 -16.88 6.32 3.58
CA GLY A 68 -15.91 5.54 2.79
C GLY A 68 -14.91 6.42 2.05
#